data_AF-A0A9D1HVJ5-F1
#
_entry.id   AF-A0A9D1HVJ5-F1
#
_cell.length_a   1.000
_cell.length_b   1.000
_cell.length_c   1.000
_cell.angle_alpha   90.00
_cell.angle_beta   90.00
_cell.angle_gamma   90.00
#
_symmetry.space_group_name_H-M   'P 1'
#
loop_
_entity.id
_entity.type
_entity.pdbx_description
1 polymer ?
#
loop_
_entity_poly.entity_id
_entity_poly.type
_entity_poly.pdbx_seq_one_letter_code
_entity_poly.pdbx_strand_id
1 'polypeptide(L)'
;MDTAHLDALPALHSGLDSVLADGEKVVFATKLSCFGTETDAYLGGHMSKLYLTNRRIVADNTAGLWDVDLLTDIASCEISENGIPFFKSTVVCVNLNKELVYGNGQGTLQGFRFYFKKKKDAERFVALVNEALD
;
A
#
# COMPACT_ATOMS: atom_id res chain seq x y z
N MET A 1 7.66 -0.59 -16.03
CA MET A 1 8.07 -0.34 -14.63
C MET A 1 9.13 0.76 -14.55
N ASP A 2 8.70 1.98 -14.30
CA ASP A 2 9.51 3.18 -14.09
C ASP A 2 8.90 4.01 -12.93
N THR A 3 9.72 4.63 -12.09
CA THR A 3 9.25 5.46 -10.96
C THR A 3 9.55 6.95 -11.15
N ALA A 4 10.01 7.37 -12.35
CA ALA A 4 10.38 8.74 -12.65
C ALA A 4 9.25 9.77 -12.39
N HIS A 5 7.99 9.41 -12.61
CA HIS A 5 6.85 10.27 -12.28
C HIS A 5 6.74 10.49 -10.77
N LEU A 6 6.98 9.47 -9.95
CA LEU A 6 7.00 9.60 -8.48
C LEU A 6 8.18 10.46 -8.01
N ASP A 7 9.33 10.38 -8.69
CA ASP A 7 10.47 11.25 -8.45
C ASP A 7 10.18 12.73 -8.75
N ALA A 8 9.24 13.03 -9.64
CA ALA A 8 8.81 14.40 -9.92
C ALA A 8 7.83 14.96 -8.87
N LEU A 9 7.19 14.11 -8.06
CA LEU A 9 6.20 14.54 -7.07
C LEU A 9 6.84 15.24 -5.86
N PRO A 10 6.15 16.21 -5.24
CA PRO A 10 6.63 16.84 -4.03
C PRO A 10 6.68 15.85 -2.87
N ALA A 11 7.72 15.95 -2.05
CA ALA A 11 7.82 15.16 -0.82
C ALA A 11 6.76 15.59 0.20
N LEU A 12 6.13 14.62 0.85
CA LEU A 12 5.22 14.82 1.97
C LEU A 12 5.96 14.57 3.27
N HIS A 13 5.73 15.42 4.27
CA HIS A 13 6.21 15.16 5.62
C HIS A 13 5.51 13.92 6.20
N SER A 14 6.28 13.04 6.83
CA SER A 14 5.80 11.74 7.28
C SER A 14 6.44 11.32 8.61
N GLY A 15 5.89 10.29 9.24
CA GLY A 15 6.55 9.64 10.38
C GLY A 15 7.62 8.63 9.98
N LEU A 16 7.91 8.48 8.68
CA LEU A 16 8.84 7.48 8.16
C LEU A 16 10.26 8.03 7.95
N ASP A 17 10.51 9.31 8.23
CA ASP A 17 11.76 9.98 7.85
C ASP A 17 13.03 9.26 8.34
N SER A 18 12.99 8.55 9.47
CA SER A 18 14.13 7.77 10.00
C SER A 18 14.36 6.41 9.35
N VAL A 19 13.44 5.92 8.52
CA VAL A 19 13.50 4.60 7.86
C VAL A 19 13.54 4.69 6.33
N LEU A 20 13.47 5.91 5.79
CA LEU A 20 13.63 6.17 4.37
C LEU A 20 15.11 6.04 3.99
N ALA A 21 15.38 5.38 2.86
CA ALA A 21 16.72 5.35 2.29
C ALA A 21 17.11 6.73 1.69
N ASP A 22 18.39 6.93 1.43
CA ASP A 22 18.86 8.15 0.76
C ASP A 22 18.16 8.35 -0.59
N GLY A 23 17.57 9.54 -0.76
CA GLY A 23 16.78 9.91 -1.94
C GLY A 23 15.39 9.27 -2.01
N GLU A 24 14.98 8.48 -1.02
CA GLU A 24 13.61 8.01 -0.88
C GLU A 24 12.74 9.10 -0.23
N LYS A 25 11.53 9.29 -0.75
CA LYS A 25 10.57 10.28 -0.24
C LYS A 25 9.15 9.74 -0.28
N VAL A 26 8.34 10.12 0.71
CA VAL A 26 6.90 9.87 0.69
C VAL A 26 6.23 10.83 -0.28
N VAL A 27 5.44 10.30 -1.22
CA VAL A 27 4.71 11.08 -2.24
C VAL A 27 3.19 10.98 -2.09
N PHE A 28 2.73 9.98 -1.34
CA PHE A 28 1.32 9.85 -0.95
C PHE A 28 1.22 9.22 0.45
N ALA A 29 0.24 9.68 1.23
CA ALA A 29 -0.05 9.15 2.55
C ALA A 29 -1.56 9.23 2.83
N THR A 30 -2.13 8.18 3.42
CA THR A 30 -3.53 8.20 3.90
C THR A 30 -3.73 7.30 5.11
N LYS A 31 -4.84 7.53 5.83
CA LYS A 31 -5.28 6.65 6.92
C LYS A 31 -6.20 5.57 6.38
N LEU A 32 -5.99 4.34 6.82
CA LEU A 32 -6.82 3.20 6.46
C LEU A 32 -7.92 2.97 7.49
N SER A 33 -8.99 2.29 7.06
CA SER A 33 -9.95 1.66 7.96
C SER A 33 -9.34 0.40 8.57
N CYS A 34 -8.68 -0.42 7.75
CA CYS A 34 -7.86 -1.56 8.12
C CYS A 34 -7.06 -2.04 6.90
N PHE A 35 -6.18 -3.02 7.09
CA PHE A 35 -5.61 -3.81 6.01
C PHE A 35 -5.31 -5.24 6.44
N GLY A 36 -5.17 -6.10 5.44
CA GLY A 36 -4.90 -7.52 5.62
C GLY A 36 -4.21 -8.14 4.41
N THR A 37 -4.06 -9.46 4.45
CA THR A 37 -3.59 -10.28 3.32
C THR A 37 -4.63 -10.36 2.21
N GLU A 38 -4.29 -10.98 1.08
CA GLU A 38 -5.21 -11.29 -0.02
C GLU A 38 -6.36 -12.23 0.38
N THR A 39 -6.19 -12.96 1.48
CA THR A 39 -7.18 -13.84 2.12
C THR A 39 -7.93 -13.18 3.28
N ASP A 40 -7.80 -11.85 3.42
CA ASP A 40 -8.40 -11.04 4.50
C ASP A 40 -7.90 -11.38 5.91
N ALA A 41 -6.74 -12.03 6.06
CA ALA A 41 -6.11 -12.16 7.37
C ALA A 41 -5.68 -10.78 7.87
N TYR A 42 -6.15 -10.41 9.06
CA TYR A 42 -6.06 -9.05 9.58
C TYR A 42 -4.64 -8.69 10.01
N LEU A 43 -4.08 -7.61 9.44
CA LEU A 43 -2.71 -7.14 9.73
C LEU A 43 -2.67 -5.77 10.42
N GLY A 44 -3.69 -4.93 10.23
CA GLY A 44 -3.75 -3.61 10.86
C GLY A 44 -5.13 -2.96 10.87
N GLY A 45 -5.39 -2.15 11.90
CA GLY A 45 -6.71 -1.55 12.17
C GLY A 45 -6.86 -0.08 11.78
N HIS A 46 -7.83 0.59 12.42
CA HIS A 46 -8.23 1.98 12.11
C HIS A 46 -7.17 3.06 12.33
N MET A 47 -6.11 2.72 13.08
CA MET A 47 -4.93 3.56 13.30
C MET A 47 -3.86 3.39 12.22
N SER A 48 -4.03 2.41 11.33
CA SER A 48 -3.06 2.12 10.29
C SER A 48 -2.98 3.23 9.25
N LYS A 49 -1.78 3.41 8.72
CA LYS A 49 -1.49 4.38 7.66
C LYS A 49 -0.87 3.65 6.48
N LEU A 50 -1.24 4.10 5.29
CA LEU A 50 -0.62 3.68 4.05
C LEU A 50 0.20 4.84 3.51
N TYR A 51 1.41 4.53 3.10
CA TYR A 51 2.32 5.44 2.43
C TYR A 51 2.74 4.83 1.09
N LEU A 52 2.92 5.69 0.11
CA LEU A 52 3.63 5.38 -1.12
C LEU A 52 4.86 6.29 -1.14
N THR A 53 6.03 5.68 -1.27
CA THR A 53 7.26 6.39 -1.57
C THR A 53 7.50 6.36 -3.07
N ASN A 54 8.52 7.07 -3.54
CA ASN A 54 9.03 6.92 -4.91
C ASN A 54 9.67 5.54 -5.18
N ARG A 55 9.65 4.59 -4.23
CA ARG A 55 10.28 3.26 -4.39
C ARG A 55 9.40 2.09 -3.94
N ARG A 56 8.60 2.27 -2.89
CA ARG A 56 7.85 1.18 -2.23
C ARG A 56 6.51 1.64 -1.67
N ILE A 57 5.63 0.68 -1.45
CA ILE A 57 4.45 0.85 -0.60
C ILE A 57 4.86 0.52 0.83
N VAL A 58 4.44 1.33 1.81
CA VAL A 58 4.65 1.07 3.24
C VAL A 58 3.32 1.17 3.97
N ALA A 59 2.92 0.10 4.66
CA ALA A 59 1.79 0.07 5.57
C ALA A 59 2.28 0.00 7.03
N ASP A 60 1.88 1.00 7.80
CA ASP A 60 2.19 1.13 9.22
C ASP A 60 0.96 0.72 10.03
N ASN A 61 1.05 -0.37 10.79
CA ASN A 61 -0.02 -0.84 11.67
C ASN A 61 0.15 -0.42 13.13
N THR A 62 1.10 0.47 13.44
CA THR A 62 1.54 0.93 14.77
C THR A 62 2.36 -0.07 15.60
N ALA A 63 2.31 -1.36 15.26
CA ALA A 63 3.16 -2.39 15.86
C ALA A 63 4.43 -2.66 15.02
N GLY A 64 4.38 -2.36 13.72
CA GLY A 64 5.47 -2.52 12.78
C GLY A 64 5.13 -1.97 11.39
N LEU A 65 6.14 -1.92 10.55
CA LEU A 65 6.03 -1.53 9.15
C LEU A 65 5.98 -2.78 8.27
N TRP A 66 5.13 -2.73 7.25
CA TRP A 66 5.02 -3.70 6.19
C TRP A 66 5.35 -2.98 4.89
N ASP A 67 6.33 -3.45 4.15
CA ASP A 67 6.72 -2.79 2.91
C ASP A 67 6.98 -3.76 1.78
N VAL A 68 6.70 -3.28 0.56
CA VAL A 68 6.93 -4.00 -0.69
C VAL A 68 7.44 -3.04 -1.74
N ASP A 69 8.47 -3.46 -2.45
CA ASP A 69 9.12 -2.68 -3.50
C ASP A 69 8.24 -2.62 -4.76
N LEU A 70 8.08 -1.41 -5.32
CA LEU A 70 7.20 -1.18 -6.47
C LEU A 70 7.66 -1.96 -7.72
N LEU A 71 8.97 -2.03 -7.95
CA LEU A 71 9.55 -2.55 -9.20
C LEU A 71 9.75 -4.06 -9.16
N THR A 72 9.93 -4.63 -7.97
CA THR A 72 10.34 -6.03 -7.82
C THR A 72 9.27 -6.91 -7.19
N ASP A 73 8.44 -6.37 -6.29
CA ASP A 73 7.50 -7.19 -5.52
C ASP A 73 6.08 -7.14 -6.06
N ILE A 74 5.66 -6.08 -6.75
CA ILE A 74 4.25 -5.87 -7.15
C ILE A 74 3.95 -6.40 -8.56
N ALA A 75 2.90 -7.21 -8.67
CA ALA A 75 2.35 -7.72 -9.91
C ALA A 75 1.26 -6.83 -10.49
N SER A 76 0.34 -6.38 -9.64
CA SER A 76 -0.78 -5.54 -10.06
C SER A 76 -1.38 -4.77 -8.89
N CYS A 77 -2.04 -3.66 -9.21
CA CYS A 77 -2.76 -2.83 -8.24
C CYS A 77 -4.13 -2.45 -8.81
N GLU A 78 -5.19 -2.83 -8.11
CA GLU A 78 -6.56 -2.63 -8.60
C GLU A 78 -7.54 -2.28 -7.48
N ILE A 79 -8.59 -1.54 -7.83
CA ILE A 79 -9.70 -1.27 -6.92
C ILE A 79 -10.71 -2.41 -7.04
N SER A 80 -11.04 -3.02 -5.91
CA SER A 80 -12.16 -3.92 -5.76
C SER A 80 -13.25 -3.27 -4.91
N GLU A 81 -14.48 -3.20 -5.44
CA GLU A 81 -15.63 -2.74 -4.68
C GLU A 81 -16.31 -3.93 -3.99
N ASN A 82 -16.09 -4.09 -2.69
CA ASN A 82 -16.79 -5.09 -1.88
C ASN A 82 -17.99 -4.45 -1.17
N GLY A 83 -19.19 -5.02 -1.37
CA GLY A 83 -20.39 -4.73 -0.57
C GLY A 83 -21.65 -4.30 -1.34
N ILE A 84 -22.75 -4.21 -0.59
CA ILE A 84 -24.08 -3.74 -1.04
C ILE A 84 -24.03 -2.21 -1.21
N PRO A 85 -24.76 -1.59 -2.16
CA PRO A 85 -24.84 -0.13 -2.30
C PRO A 85 -25.08 0.55 -0.94
N PHE A 86 -24.37 1.66 -0.65
CA PHE A 86 -24.29 2.39 0.64
C PHE A 86 -23.33 1.84 1.73
N PHE A 87 -22.94 0.56 1.70
CA PHE A 87 -21.92 -0.02 2.59
C PHE A 87 -20.64 -0.43 1.86
N LYS A 88 -20.47 0.01 0.61
CA LYS A 88 -19.30 -0.29 -0.21
C LYS A 88 -18.04 0.22 0.48
N SER A 89 -17.16 -0.70 0.86
CA SER A 89 -15.79 -0.36 1.23
C SER A 89 -14.96 -0.28 -0.04
N THR A 90 -14.21 0.81 -0.21
CA THR A 90 -13.24 0.89 -1.30
C THR A 90 -12.00 0.11 -0.89
N VAL A 91 -11.81 -1.05 -1.50
CA VAL A 91 -10.66 -1.92 -1.24
C VAL A 91 -9.67 -1.76 -2.39
N VAL A 92 -8.41 -1.56 -2.07
CA VAL A 92 -7.32 -1.68 -3.05
C VAL A 92 -6.62 -3.00 -2.83
N CYS A 93 -6.56 -3.82 -3.87
CA CYS A 93 -5.82 -5.06 -3.92
C CYS A 93 -4.45 -4.80 -4.54
N VAL A 94 -3.38 -5.12 -3.81
CA VAL A 94 -2.01 -5.11 -4.31
C VAL A 94 -1.55 -6.57 -4.37
N ASN A 95 -1.44 -7.12 -5.57
CA ASN A 95 -0.98 -8.50 -5.76
C ASN A 95 0.53 -8.51 -5.95
N LEU A 96 1.19 -9.52 -5.41
CA LEU A 96 2.64 -9.65 -5.42
C LEU A 96 3.11 -10.66 -6.49
N ASN A 97 4.29 -10.42 -7.04
CA ASN A 97 4.93 -11.30 -8.03
C ASN A 97 5.45 -12.61 -7.42
N LYS A 98 5.56 -12.66 -6.09
CA LYS A 98 6.04 -13.80 -5.31
C LYS A 98 5.33 -13.85 -3.97
N GLU A 99 5.31 -15.03 -3.40
CA GLU A 99 4.84 -15.24 -2.03
C GLU A 99 5.83 -14.63 -1.01
N LEU A 100 5.30 -13.91 -0.02
CA LEU A 100 6.07 -13.39 1.10
C LEU A 100 5.75 -14.17 2.37
N VAL A 101 6.80 -14.53 3.11
CA VAL A 101 6.70 -15.17 4.43
C VAL A 101 6.71 -14.09 5.51
N TYR A 102 5.79 -14.15 6.46
CA TYR A 102 5.69 -13.17 7.56
C TYR A 102 5.57 -13.84 8.94
N GLY A 103 5.68 -13.02 10.00
CA GLY A 103 5.55 -13.48 11.38
C GLY A 103 6.60 -14.50 11.80
N ASN A 104 7.84 -14.40 11.27
CA ASN A 104 8.91 -15.38 11.46
C ASN A 104 8.53 -16.80 10.97
N GLY A 105 7.82 -16.90 9.84
CA GLY A 105 7.40 -18.20 9.28
C GLY A 105 6.01 -18.66 9.70
N GLN A 106 5.22 -17.79 10.33
CA GLN A 106 3.86 -18.12 10.80
C GLN A 106 2.81 -18.08 9.69
N GLY A 107 3.10 -17.43 8.56
CA GLY A 107 2.19 -17.38 7.44
C GLY A 107 2.87 -16.92 6.15
N THR A 108 2.14 -17.10 5.06
CA THR A 108 2.49 -16.56 3.76
C THR A 108 1.38 -15.67 3.22
N LEU A 109 1.73 -14.72 2.37
CA LEU A 109 0.79 -13.87 1.67
C LEU A 109 1.24 -13.65 0.23
N GLN A 110 0.28 -13.50 -0.67
CA GLN A 110 0.48 -13.22 -2.09
C GLN A 110 -0.06 -11.85 -2.49
N GLY A 111 -0.66 -11.13 -1.54
CA GLY A 111 -1.13 -9.78 -1.77
C GLY A 111 -1.57 -9.09 -0.48
N PHE A 112 -1.86 -7.81 -0.63
CA PHE A 112 -2.45 -6.99 0.41
C PHE A 112 -3.81 -6.48 -0.03
N ARG A 113 -4.71 -6.35 0.94
CA ARG A 113 -5.98 -5.64 0.79
C ARG A 113 -6.01 -4.45 1.72
N PHE A 114 -6.09 -3.26 1.14
CA PHE A 114 -6.13 -2.00 1.87
C PHE A 114 -7.54 -1.42 1.81
N TYR A 115 -8.15 -1.20 2.97
CA TYR A 115 -9.50 -0.66 3.08
C TYR A 115 -9.43 0.86 3.30
N PHE A 116 -9.74 1.63 2.26
CA PHE A 116 -9.62 3.09 2.27
C PHE A 116 -10.83 3.74 2.92
N LYS A 117 -10.58 4.82 3.69
CA LYS A 117 -11.65 5.66 4.27
C LYS A 117 -12.32 6.55 3.23
N LYS A 118 -11.65 6.85 2.12
CA LYS A 118 -12.11 7.78 1.08
C LYS A 118 -11.83 7.19 -0.29
N LYS A 119 -12.85 7.08 -1.14
CA LYS A 119 -12.73 6.54 -2.51
C LYS A 119 -11.68 7.28 -3.34
N LYS A 120 -11.67 8.61 -3.29
CA LYS A 120 -10.69 9.44 -4.02
C LYS A 120 -9.23 9.16 -3.66
N ASP A 121 -8.96 8.76 -2.41
CA ASP A 121 -7.60 8.44 -1.97
C ASP A 121 -7.16 7.10 -2.55
N ALA A 122 -8.08 6.14 -2.68
CA ALA A 122 -7.83 4.85 -3.35
C ALA A 122 -7.59 5.03 -4.85
N GLU A 123 -8.44 5.81 -5.53
CA GLU A 123 -8.29 6.14 -6.95
C GLU A 123 -6.94 6.80 -7.24
N ARG A 124 -6.56 7.79 -6.42
CA ARG A 124 -5.26 8.44 -6.53
C ARG A 124 -4.11 7.48 -6.29
N PHE A 125 -4.21 6.62 -5.27
CA PHE A 125 -3.17 5.65 -4.95
C PHE A 125 -2.97 4.65 -6.09
N VAL A 126 -4.06 4.06 -6.60
CA VAL A 126 -4.00 3.08 -7.70
C VAL A 126 -3.45 3.72 -8.97
N ALA A 127 -3.84 4.96 -9.30
CA ALA A 127 -3.28 5.67 -10.45
C ALA A 127 -1.77 5.84 -10.34
N LEU A 128 -1.27 6.28 -9.18
CA LEU A 128 0.17 6.48 -8.95
C LEU A 128 0.96 5.16 -9.04
N VAL A 129 0.41 4.08 -8.49
CA VAL A 129 1.04 2.77 -8.54
C VAL A 129 1.03 2.21 -9.96
N ASN A 130 -0.11 2.24 -10.66
CA ASN A 130 -0.20 1.67 -12.01
C ASN A 130 0.69 2.41 -13.02
N GLU A 131 0.79 3.73 -12.93
CA GLU A 131 1.76 4.49 -13.73
C GLU A 131 3.21 4.07 -13.44
N ALA A 132 3.50 3.52 -12.24
CA ALA A 132 4.80 2.94 -11.92
C ALA A 132 5.01 1.52 -12.42
N LEU A 133 3.92 0.78 -12.65
CA LEU A 133 3.97 -0.60 -13.10
C LEU A 133 4.08 -0.69 -14.63
N ASP A 134 3.47 0.25 -15.35
CA ASP A 134 3.59 0.41 -16.81
C ASP A 134 5.06 0.62 -17.24
#